data_AF-A0A519RH71-F1
#
_entry.id   AF-A0A519RH71-F1
#
_cell.length_a   1.000
_cell.length_b   1.000
_cell.length_c   1.000
_cell.angle_alpha   90.00
_cell.angle_beta   90.00
_cell.angle_gamma   90.00
#
_symmetry.space_group_name_H-M   'P 1'
#
loop_
_entity.id
_entity.type
_entity.pdbx_description
1 polymer ?
#
loop_
_entity_poly.entity_id
_entity_poly.type
_entity_poly.pdbx_seq_one_letter_code
_entity_poly.pdbx_strand_id
1 'polypeptide(L)'
;MSNPNVTITNTEILSKNWYILKKVTFDFKKKDGSVITQVREAYDRGNGAVIKISDVKKIFEAYMSPGSVTEILHFFIAEYSKDMKVNEGGGAEGEEENIEVLELPFDKAYKMIASGEIKDAKTMMLLQYAKINSLLDA
;
A
#
# COMPACT_ATOMS: atom_id res chain seq x y z
N MET A 1 4.06 5.36 -16.13
CA MET A 1 2.71 4.97 -16.61
C MET A 1 1.84 6.22 -16.66
N SER A 2 1.18 6.54 -17.77
CA SER A 2 0.20 7.64 -17.81
C SER A 2 -1.21 7.06 -17.73
N ASN A 3 -1.98 7.47 -16.72
CA ASN A 3 -3.42 7.28 -16.74
C ASN A 3 -4.01 8.43 -17.56
N PRO A 4 -4.71 8.19 -18.69
CA PRO A 4 -5.22 9.25 -19.54
C PRO A 4 -6.25 10.16 -18.84
N ASN A 5 -6.79 9.72 -17.70
CA ASN A 5 -7.72 10.50 -16.89
C ASN A 5 -7.04 11.32 -15.79
N VAL A 6 -5.70 11.24 -15.65
CA VAL A 6 -4.94 11.97 -14.63
C VAL A 6 -3.86 12.80 -15.31
N THR A 7 -3.86 14.11 -15.07
CA THR A 7 -2.78 15.00 -15.50
C THR A 7 -2.15 15.65 -14.27
N ILE A 8 -0.89 15.36 -14.00
CA ILE A 8 -0.14 16.00 -12.90
C ILE A 8 0.18 17.44 -13.31
N THR A 9 -0.28 18.40 -12.52
CA THR A 9 -0.09 19.84 -12.79
C THR A 9 1.02 20.44 -11.93
N ASN A 10 1.26 19.90 -10.73
CA ASN A 10 2.38 20.32 -9.87
C ASN A 10 2.88 19.17 -8.99
N THR A 11 4.16 19.19 -8.65
CA THR A 11 4.75 18.32 -7.63
C THR A 11 5.74 19.12 -6.80
N GLU A 12 5.49 19.19 -5.50
CA GLU A 12 6.32 19.87 -4.51
C GLU A 12 6.88 18.84 -3.54
N ILE A 13 8.14 19.00 -3.13
CA ILE A 13 8.73 18.15 -2.10
C ILE A 13 8.55 18.83 -0.75
N LEU A 14 7.76 18.22 0.12
CA LEU A 14 7.47 18.74 1.47
C LEU A 14 8.52 18.32 2.50
N SER A 15 9.15 17.15 2.31
CA SER A 15 10.19 16.64 3.20
C SER A 15 11.14 15.70 2.45
N LYS A 16 12.41 15.71 2.84
CA LYS A 16 13.47 14.79 2.40
C LYS A 16 14.32 14.38 3.59
N ASN A 17 13.72 13.63 4.50
CA ASN A 17 14.45 13.06 5.63
C ASN A 17 14.47 11.54 5.45
N TRP A 18 13.87 10.79 6.39
CA TRP A 18 13.69 9.33 6.27
C TRP A 18 12.96 8.88 5.00
N TYR A 19 11.99 9.68 4.53
CA TYR A 19 11.27 9.46 3.28
C TYR A 19 11.16 10.78 2.50
N ILE A 20 11.03 10.69 1.16
CA ILE A 20 10.67 11.85 0.35
C ILE A 20 9.14 11.99 0.36
N LEU A 21 8.63 13.01 1.04
CA LEU A 21 7.21 13.37 1.00
C LEU A 21 6.97 14.35 -0.14
N LYS A 22 6.10 13.99 -1.08
CA LYS A 22 5.71 14.86 -2.21
C LYS A 22 4.25 15.26 -2.08
N LYS A 23 3.96 16.54 -2.27
CA LYS A 23 2.61 17.06 -2.53
C LYS A 23 2.39 17.10 -4.03
N VAL A 24 1.51 16.24 -4.52
CA VAL A 24 1.14 16.13 -5.93
C VAL A 24 -0.21 16.80 -6.14
N THR A 25 -0.24 17.79 -7.02
CA THR A 25 -1.48 18.39 -7.52
C THR A 25 -1.75 17.84 -8.91
N PHE A 26 -2.97 17.36 -9.14
CA PHE A 26 -3.34 16.77 -10.43
C PHE A 26 -4.81 17.02 -10.75
N ASP A 27 -5.09 17.08 -12.03
CA ASP A 27 -6.43 17.14 -12.58
C ASP A 27 -6.90 15.72 -12.89
N PHE A 28 -8.08 15.36 -12.37
CA PHE A 28 -8.74 14.10 -12.63
C PHE A 28 -10.00 14.31 -13.47
N LYS A 29 -10.02 13.70 -14.66
CA LYS A 29 -11.20 13.67 -15.52
C LYS A 29 -12.14 12.56 -15.07
N LYS A 30 -13.30 12.95 -14.53
CA LYS A 30 -14.37 12.02 -14.14
C LYS A 30 -15.01 11.37 -15.37
N LYS A 31 -15.80 10.32 -15.13
CA LYS A 31 -16.53 9.59 -16.19
C LYS A 31 -17.52 10.50 -16.96
N ASP A 32 -18.08 11.50 -16.29
CA ASP A 32 -18.98 12.49 -16.90
C ASP A 32 -18.24 13.57 -17.73
N GLY A 33 -16.91 13.49 -17.81
CA GLY A 33 -16.06 14.44 -18.53
C GLY A 33 -15.68 15.68 -17.71
N SER A 34 -16.29 15.91 -16.55
CA SER A 34 -15.89 17.01 -15.67
C SER A 34 -14.49 16.77 -15.11
N VAL A 35 -13.75 17.87 -14.90
CA VAL A 35 -12.39 17.83 -14.36
C VAL A 35 -12.42 18.38 -12.95
N ILE A 36 -11.77 17.66 -12.03
CA ILE A 36 -11.54 18.13 -10.66
C ILE A 36 -10.05 18.16 -10.37
N THR A 37 -9.60 19.24 -9.73
CA THR A 37 -8.23 19.32 -9.20
C THR A 37 -8.19 18.68 -7.82
N GLN A 38 -7.25 17.76 -7.63
CA GLN A 38 -6.97 17.12 -6.35
C GLN A 38 -5.55 17.40 -5.90
N VAL A 39 -5.36 17.38 -4.58
CA VAL A 39 -4.07 17.48 -3.94
C VAL A 39 -3.89 16.24 -3.07
N ARG A 40 -2.75 15.57 -3.20
CA ARG A 40 -2.39 14.41 -2.39
C ARG A 40 -0.96 14.55 -1.90
N GLU A 41 -0.73 14.19 -0.65
CA GLU A 41 0.62 13.97 -0.13
C GLU A 41 0.91 12.48 -0.24
N ALA A 42 2.05 12.14 -0.85
CA ALA A 42 2.48 10.77 -1.06
C ALA A 42 3.95 10.66 -0.69
N TYR A 43 4.26 9.70 0.18
CA TYR A 43 5.64 9.28 0.40
C TYR A 43 6.12 8.48 -0.80
N ASP A 44 7.29 8.85 -1.31
CA ASP A 44 8.07 7.98 -2.19
C ASP A 44 8.50 6.75 -1.37
N ARG A 45 8.17 5.55 -1.83
CA ARG A 45 8.52 4.28 -1.18
C ARG A 45 9.38 3.42 -2.10
N GLY A 46 10.07 4.08 -3.03
CA GLY A 46 10.91 3.45 -4.05
C GLY A 46 10.23 2.26 -4.74
N ASN A 47 10.98 1.15 -4.83
CA ASN A 47 10.53 -0.10 -5.45
C ASN A 47 9.76 -1.03 -4.48
N GLY A 48 9.26 -0.55 -3.35
CA GLY A 48 8.55 -1.39 -2.37
C GLY A 48 7.29 -2.08 -2.93
N ALA A 49 6.69 -1.54 -4.00
CA ALA A 49 5.59 -2.19 -4.71
C ALA A 49 6.12 -3.13 -5.80
N VAL A 50 6.08 -4.44 -5.52
CA VAL A 50 6.62 -5.48 -6.42
C VAL A 50 5.58 -6.16 -7.30
N ILE A 51 4.30 -6.06 -6.95
CA ILE A 51 3.19 -6.70 -7.65
C ILE A 51 2.30 -5.64 -8.31
N LYS A 52 2.01 -5.84 -9.60
CA LYS A 52 1.03 -5.04 -10.35
C LYS A 52 -0.36 -5.64 -10.22
N ILE A 53 -1.19 -5.06 -9.37
CA ILE A 53 -2.55 -5.52 -9.09
C ILE A 53 -3.56 -4.86 -10.03
N SER A 54 -4.49 -5.64 -10.58
CA SER A 54 -5.59 -5.16 -11.44
C SER A 54 -6.93 -5.05 -10.72
N ASP A 55 -7.20 -5.91 -9.74
CA ASP A 55 -8.43 -5.93 -8.96
C ASP A 55 -8.12 -5.89 -7.45
N VAL A 56 -8.73 -4.94 -6.76
CA VAL A 56 -8.54 -4.72 -5.32
C VAL A 56 -9.91 -4.66 -4.65
N LYS A 57 -10.07 -5.42 -3.58
CA LYS A 57 -11.27 -5.39 -2.75
C LYS A 57 -10.99 -4.66 -1.45
N LYS A 58 -11.69 -3.55 -1.22
CA LYS A 58 -11.70 -2.89 0.10
C LYS A 58 -12.37 -3.82 1.11
N ILE A 59 -11.74 -4.02 2.27
CA ILE A 59 -12.28 -4.89 3.32
C ILE A 59 -12.86 -4.10 4.50
N PHE A 60 -12.14 -3.13 5.03
CA PHE A 60 -12.56 -2.27 6.14
C PHE A 60 -11.66 -1.03 6.25
N GLU A 61 -11.97 -0.17 7.20
CA GLU A 61 -11.14 0.96 7.60
C GLU A 61 -11.02 1.04 9.11
N ALA A 62 -9.89 1.52 9.61
CA ALA A 62 -9.62 1.59 11.04
C ALA A 62 -8.77 2.80 11.40
N TYR A 63 -9.06 3.38 12.56
CA TYR A 63 -8.13 4.23 13.29
C TYR A 63 -7.15 3.32 14.03
N MET A 64 -5.85 3.51 13.82
CA MET A 64 -4.83 2.65 14.44
C MET A 64 -4.64 2.92 15.94
N SER A 65 -4.82 4.17 16.35
CA SER A 65 -4.78 4.56 17.77
C SER A 65 -5.75 5.73 17.99
N PRO A 66 -7.05 5.43 18.19
CA PRO A 66 -8.03 6.45 18.54
C PRO A 66 -7.59 7.19 19.81
N GLY A 67 -7.30 8.49 19.68
CA GLY A 67 -6.79 9.34 20.75
C GLY A 67 -5.35 9.81 20.58
N SER A 68 -4.56 9.23 19.66
CA SER A 68 -3.20 9.70 19.35
C SER A 68 -3.02 10.09 17.88
N VAL A 69 -3.75 9.45 16.97
CA VAL A 69 -3.66 9.74 15.52
C VAL A 69 -5.05 9.95 14.94
N THR A 70 -5.16 10.91 14.03
CA THR A 70 -6.38 11.19 13.25
C THR A 70 -6.42 10.43 11.92
N GLU A 71 -5.33 9.73 11.58
CA GLU A 71 -5.21 8.96 10.34
C GLU A 71 -6.19 7.77 10.33
N ILE A 72 -6.96 7.67 9.25
CA ILE A 72 -7.78 6.51 8.92
C ILE A 72 -7.01 5.69 7.89
N LEU A 73 -6.81 4.42 8.19
CA LEU A 73 -6.27 3.48 7.21
C LEU A 73 -7.39 2.72 6.54
N HIS A 74 -7.31 2.62 5.21
CA HIS A 74 -8.19 1.78 4.42
C HIS A 74 -7.45 0.51 4.02
N PHE A 75 -8.06 -0.63 4.32
CA PHE A 75 -7.47 -1.95 4.09
C PHE A 75 -8.07 -2.60 2.85
N PHE A 76 -7.22 -3.24 2.07
CA PHE A 76 -7.58 -3.91 0.83
C PHE A 76 -6.95 -5.30 0.78
N ILE A 77 -7.56 -6.19 0.02
CA ILE A 77 -6.98 -7.46 -0.40
C ILE A 77 -6.99 -7.55 -1.92
N ALA A 78 -6.06 -8.34 -2.45
CA ALA A 78 -6.01 -8.66 -3.86
C ALA A 78 -5.35 -10.02 -4.05
N GLU A 79 -5.82 -10.74 -5.06
CA GLU A 79 -5.13 -11.92 -5.56
C GLU A 79 -4.02 -11.49 -6.51
N TYR A 80 -2.95 -12.28 -6.54
CA TYR A 80 -1.89 -12.09 -7.51
C TYR A 80 -1.29 -13.41 -7.95
N SER A 81 -0.68 -13.39 -9.13
CA SER A 81 0.09 -14.47 -9.71
C SER A 81 1.52 -14.01 -10.01
N LYS A 82 2.43 -14.95 -10.26
CA LYS A 82 3.86 -14.66 -10.45
C LYS A 82 4.15 -13.74 -11.65
N ASP A 83 3.33 -13.81 -12.69
CA ASP A 83 3.41 -12.95 -13.88
C ASP A 83 3.06 -11.48 -13.60
N MET A 84 2.47 -11.18 -12.44
CA MET A 84 2.18 -9.81 -12.00
C MET A 84 3.37 -9.13 -11.31
N LYS A 85 4.48 -9.87 -11.06
CA LYS A 85 5.70 -9.30 -10.46
C LYS A 85 6.42 -8.39 -11.46
N VAL A 86 6.68 -7.14 -11.06
CA VAL A 86 7.30 -6.11 -11.94
C VAL A 86 8.74 -5.75 -11.56
N ASN A 87 9.17 -6.08 -10.35
CA ASN A 87 10.55 -5.93 -9.87
C ASN A 87 10.78 -6.85 -8.65
N GLU A 88 12.02 -6.92 -8.16
CA GLU A 88 12.38 -7.74 -6.99
C GLU A 88 12.06 -7.08 -5.63
N GLY A 89 11.69 -5.80 -5.61
CA GLY A 89 11.55 -5.01 -4.39
C GLY A 89 12.89 -4.46 -3.90
N GLY A 90 12.97 -4.12 -2.61
CA GLY A 90 14.23 -3.74 -1.98
C GLY A 90 14.46 -2.25 -1.74
N GLY A 91 13.45 -1.39 -1.93
CA GLY A 91 13.61 0.07 -1.82
C GLY A 91 14.27 0.69 -3.06
N ALA A 92 14.50 2.01 -3.05
CA ALA A 92 15.27 2.70 -4.09
C ALA A 92 16.70 3.03 -3.67
N GLU A 93 17.59 3.14 -4.65
CA GLU A 93 18.99 3.53 -4.44
C GLU A 93 19.07 4.93 -3.81
N GLY A 94 19.73 5.03 -2.65
CA GLY A 94 19.86 6.27 -1.89
C GLY A 94 18.77 6.51 -0.83
N GLU A 95 17.83 5.58 -0.65
CA GLU A 95 16.92 5.55 0.50
C GLU A 95 17.56 4.74 1.65
N GLU A 96 17.35 5.14 2.91
CA GLU A 96 17.79 4.38 4.09
C GLU A 96 16.83 3.22 4.45
N GLU A 97 16.08 2.71 3.47
CA GLU A 97 15.06 1.69 3.64
C GLU A 97 15.61 0.30 3.31
N ASN A 98 15.84 -0.51 4.35
CA ASN A 98 16.18 -1.92 4.19
C ASN A 98 14.91 -2.78 4.08
N ILE A 99 14.28 -2.78 2.91
CA ILE A 99 13.07 -3.57 2.64
C ILE A 99 13.46 -4.94 2.07
N GLU A 100 12.87 -6.01 2.58
CA GLU A 100 12.96 -7.36 2.01
C GLU A 100 11.56 -7.87 1.68
N VAL A 101 11.40 -8.50 0.51
CA VAL A 101 10.15 -9.15 0.10
C VAL A 101 10.17 -10.60 0.54
N LEU A 102 9.20 -10.98 1.38
CA LEU A 102 9.03 -12.34 1.88
C LEU A 102 7.74 -12.96 1.35
N GLU A 103 7.88 -14.02 0.55
CA GLU A 103 6.76 -14.91 0.22
C GLU A 103 6.75 -16.11 1.17
N LEU A 104 5.70 -16.25 1.97
CA LEU A 104 5.60 -17.26 3.02
C LEU A 104 4.31 -18.07 2.87
N PRO A 105 4.31 -19.38 3.21
CA PRO A 105 3.08 -20.12 3.39
C PRO A 105 2.20 -19.43 4.44
N PHE A 106 0.90 -19.32 4.15
CA PHE A 106 -0.04 -18.58 4.99
C PHE A 106 -0.02 -19.06 6.45
N ASP A 107 -0.08 -20.38 6.67
CA ASP A 107 -0.06 -20.94 8.02
C ASP A 107 1.20 -20.60 8.81
N LYS A 108 2.33 -20.41 8.12
CA LYS A 108 3.57 -19.96 8.75
C LYS A 108 3.44 -18.49 9.17
N ALA A 109 3.04 -17.62 8.24
CA ALA A 109 2.82 -16.20 8.53
C ALA A 109 1.78 -15.99 9.65
N TYR A 110 0.71 -16.79 9.67
CA TYR A 110 -0.31 -16.73 10.70
C TYR A 110 0.23 -17.12 12.08
N LYS A 111 1.06 -18.17 12.16
CA LYS A 111 1.73 -18.58 13.41
C LYS A 111 2.74 -17.55 13.91
N MET A 112 3.35 -16.77 13.01
CA MET A 112 4.30 -15.69 13.37
C MET A 112 3.64 -14.57 14.20
N ILE A 113 2.31 -14.45 14.17
CA ILE A 113 1.58 -13.55 15.08
C ILE A 113 1.73 -14.02 16.53
N ALA A 114 1.53 -15.31 16.78
CA ALA A 114 1.58 -15.89 18.12
C ALA A 114 3.01 -16.02 18.67
N SER A 115 3.99 -16.31 17.80
CA SER A 115 5.41 -16.31 18.19
C SER A 115 5.95 -14.90 18.48
N GLY A 116 5.27 -13.86 17.98
CA GLY A 116 5.71 -12.49 18.06
C GLY A 116 6.78 -12.13 17.02
N GLU A 117 6.99 -12.93 15.98
CA GLU A 117 7.83 -12.53 14.85
C GLU A 117 7.13 -11.44 14.01
N ILE A 118 5.80 -11.49 13.89
CA ILE A 118 4.98 -10.40 13.34
C ILE A 118 4.39 -9.61 14.50
N LYS A 119 4.78 -8.33 14.61
CA LYS A 119 4.26 -7.37 15.61
C LYS A 119 3.69 -6.09 14.99
N ASP A 120 3.49 -6.07 13.66
CA ASP A 120 2.85 -4.96 12.97
C ASP A 120 1.32 -5.15 12.95
N ALA A 121 0.59 -4.16 13.46
CA ALA A 121 -0.85 -4.25 13.65
C ALA A 121 -1.62 -4.41 12.33
N LYS A 122 -1.22 -3.71 11.26
CA LYS A 122 -1.91 -3.80 9.95
C LYS A 122 -1.77 -5.21 9.37
N THR A 123 -0.56 -5.77 9.46
CA THR A 123 -0.24 -7.12 9.02
C THR A 123 -1.02 -8.16 9.82
N MET A 124 -1.04 -8.04 11.16
CA MET A 124 -1.82 -8.93 12.03
C MET A 124 -3.32 -8.90 11.69
N MET A 125 -3.90 -7.71 11.48
CA MET A 125 -5.31 -7.54 11.12
C MET A 125 -5.65 -8.19 9.78
N LEU A 126 -4.80 -8.03 8.75
CA LEU A 126 -5.02 -8.63 7.42
C LEU A 126 -4.91 -10.15 7.44
N LEU A 127 -3.92 -10.70 8.16
CA LEU A 127 -3.78 -12.15 8.33
C LEU A 127 -4.96 -12.76 9.08
N GLN A 128 -5.44 -12.10 10.14
CA GLN A 128 -6.65 -12.52 10.87
C GLN A 128 -7.89 -12.44 10.00
N TYR A 129 -8.06 -11.36 9.22
CA TYR A 129 -9.16 -11.25 8.28
C TYR A 129 -9.16 -12.40 7.27
N ALA A 130 -7.99 -12.70 6.68
CA ALA A 130 -7.85 -13.80 5.73
C ALA A 130 -8.23 -15.15 6.34
N LYS A 131 -7.85 -15.41 7.60
CA LYS A 131 -8.22 -16.63 8.31
C LYS A 131 -9.72 -16.71 8.62
N ILE A 132 -10.31 -15.63 9.13
CA ILE A 132 -11.75 -15.57 9.50
C ILE A 132 -12.65 -15.77 8.27
N ASN A 133 -12.21 -15.29 7.11
CA ASN A 133 -12.97 -15.38 5.86
C ASN A 133 -12.55 -16.56 4.98
N SER A 134 -11.71 -17.48 5.47
CA SER A 134 -11.27 -18.68 4.74
C SER A 134 -10.74 -18.39 3.33
N LEU A 135 -10.00 -17.30 3.16
CA LEU A 135 -9.58 -16.85 1.82
C LEU A 135 -8.60 -17.80 1.13
N LEU A 136 -7.95 -18.69 1.88
CA LEU A 136 -6.92 -19.60 1.38
C LEU A 136 -7.21 -21.08 1.68
N ASP A 137 -8.45 -21.41 2.07
CA ASP A 137 -8.88 -22.78 2.35
C ASP A 137 -9.41 -23.52 1.09
N ALA A 138 -8.95 -23.11 -0.11
CA ALA A 138 -9.37 -23.66 -1.41
C ALA A 138 -8.46 -24.79 -1.92
#